data_AF-A0A419KHI1-F1
#
_entry.id   AF-A0A419KHI1-F1
#
_cell.length_a   1.000
_cell.length_b   1.000
_cell.length_c   1.000
_cell.angle_alpha   90.00
_cell.angle_beta   90.00
_cell.angle_gamma   90.00
#
_symmetry.space_group_name_H-M   'P 1'
#
loop_
_entity.id
_entity.type
_entity.pdbx_description
1 polymer ?
#
loop_
_entity_poly.entity_id
_entity_poly.type
_entity_poly.pdbx_seq_one_letter_code
_entity_poly.pdbx_strand_id
1 'polypeptide(L)' 'MLVEKGSIRGTARAMGVDKDTVASWLKRAGEHCEEVTDYLLRDLKLSQVQIDEIWSFVKKRTKI' A
#
# COMPACT_ATOMS: atom_id res chain seq x y z
N MET A 1 -13.78 0.75 3.11
CA MET A 1 -13.64 1.83 2.10
C MET A 1 -12.37 1.74 1.26
N LEU A 2 -11.16 2.06 1.76
CA LEU A 2 -9.93 2.02 0.92
C LEU A 2 -9.61 0.62 0.37
N VAL A 3 -9.67 -0.41 1.22
CA VAL A 3 -9.40 -1.82 0.86
C VAL A 3 -10.44 -2.38 -0.14
N GLU A 4 -11.64 -1.80 -0.15
CA GLU A 4 -12.76 -2.20 -1.01
C GLU A 4 -12.78 -1.38 -2.32
N LYS A 5 -11.61 -0.94 -2.79
CA LYS A 5 -11.43 -0.13 -4.03
C LYS A 5 -11.95 1.32 -3.93
N GLY A 6 -12.14 1.84 -2.71
CA GLY A 6 -12.50 3.25 -2.51
C GLY A 6 -11.34 4.19 -2.80
N SER A 7 -11.62 5.34 -3.44
CA SER A 7 -10.62 6.40 -3.60
C SER A 7 -10.38 7.15 -2.29
N ILE A 8 -9.23 7.81 -2.17
CA ILE A 8 -8.90 8.68 -1.01
C ILE A 8 -10.00 9.73 -0.81
N ARG A 9 -10.42 10.41 -1.89
CA ARG A 9 -11.47 11.45 -1.84
C ARG A 9 -12.84 10.86 -1.53
N GLY A 10 -13.17 9.69 -2.06
CA GLY A 10 -14.44 9.01 -1.78
C GLY A 10 -14.54 8.61 -0.30
N THR A 11 -13.46 8.08 0.25
CA THR A 11 -13.35 7.74 1.67
C THR A 11 -13.43 8.99 2.55
N ALA A 12 -12.72 10.05 2.19
CA ALA A 12 -12.76 11.33 2.91
C ALA A 12 -14.19 11.90 3.00
N ARG A 13 -14.92 11.90 1.88
CA ARG A 13 -16.33 12.35 1.85
C ARG A 13 -17.23 11.51 2.74
N ALA A 14 -17.14 10.19 2.65
CA ALA A 14 -17.98 9.28 3.43
C ALA A 14 -17.70 9.36 4.94
N MET A 15 -16.44 9.63 5.32
CA MET A 15 -16.02 9.74 6.72
C MET A 15 -16.11 11.18 7.26
N GLY A 16 -16.40 12.18 6.41
CA GLY A 16 -16.48 13.59 6.82
C GLY A 16 -15.14 14.20 7.26
N VAL A 17 -14.01 13.69 6.74
CA VAL A 17 -12.66 14.14 7.09
C VAL A 17 -11.93 14.72 5.87
N ASP A 18 -10.82 15.43 6.11
CA ASP A 18 -9.97 15.89 5.01
C ASP A 18 -9.28 14.73 4.29
N LYS A 19 -9.10 14.87 2.96
CA LYS A 19 -8.41 13.86 2.14
C LYS A 19 -6.98 13.60 2.60
N ASP A 20 -6.30 14.58 3.19
CA ASP A 20 -4.92 14.48 3.64
C ASP A 20 -4.84 13.69 4.94
N THR A 21 -5.89 13.69 5.76
CA THR A 21 -6.03 12.75 6.89
C THR A 21 -6.13 11.32 6.41
N VAL A 22 -6.93 11.05 5.37
CA VAL A 22 -7.03 9.70 4.78
C VAL A 22 -5.69 9.28 4.16
N ALA A 23 -5.01 10.19 3.46
CA ALA A 23 -3.70 9.93 2.86
C ALA A 23 -2.61 9.65 3.90
N SER A 24 -2.62 10.35 5.04
CA SER A 24 -1.64 10.12 6.10
C SER A 24 -1.82 8.76 6.78
N TRP A 25 -3.07 8.33 6.98
CA TRP A 25 -3.36 6.97 7.46
C TRP A 25 -2.91 5.91 6.46
N LEU A 26 -3.14 6.14 5.15
CA LEU A 26 -2.66 5.22 4.11
C LEU A 26 -1.13 5.10 4.11
N LYS A 27 -0.41 6.21 4.28
CA LYS A 27 1.07 6.20 4.42
C LYS A 27 1.51 5.37 5.62
N ARG A 28 0.93 5.61 6.80
CA ARG A 28 1.26 4.88 8.03
C ARG A 28 0.98 3.38 7.90
N ALA A 29 -0.11 3.01 7.26
CA ALA A 29 -0.41 1.60 6.97
C ALA A 29 0.66 0.97 6.06
N GLY A 30 1.10 1.70 5.03
CA GLY A 30 2.18 1.25 4.15
C GLY A 30 3.51 1.05 4.87
N GLU A 31 3.91 2.01 5.71
CA GLU A 31 5.13 1.92 6.55
C GLU A 31 5.05 0.70 7.49
N HIS A 32 3.90 0.47 8.11
CA HIS A 32 3.73 -0.70 8.97
C HIS A 32 3.77 -2.02 8.20
N CYS A 33 3.22 -2.08 6.98
CA CYS A 33 3.35 -3.26 6.13
C CYS A 33 4.81 -3.57 5.79
N GLU A 34 5.64 -2.55 5.57
CA GLU A 34 7.08 -2.69 5.35
C GLU A 34 7.76 -3.26 6.60
N GLU A 35 7.50 -2.69 7.79
CA GLU A 35 8.02 -3.20 9.06
C GLU A 35 7.63 -4.67 9.33
N VAL A 36 6.36 -5.02 9.07
CA VAL A 36 5.86 -6.39 9.24
C VAL A 36 6.52 -7.35 8.25
N THR A 37 6.67 -6.93 7.00
CA THR A 37 7.35 -7.72 5.96
C THR A 37 8.79 -7.96 6.36
N ASP A 38 9.50 -6.91 6.74
CA ASP A 38 10.88 -6.98 7.20
C ASP A 38 11.02 -7.86 8.43
N TYR A 39 10.06 -7.83 9.35
CA TYR A 39 10.10 -8.66 10.56
C TYR A 39 9.85 -10.14 10.26
N LEU A 40 8.83 -10.44 9.44
CA LEU A 40 8.39 -11.81 9.17
C LEU A 40 9.27 -12.53 8.13
N LEU A 41 9.78 -11.81 7.13
CA LEU A 41 10.58 -12.39 6.05
C LEU A 41 12.09 -12.37 6.38
N ARG A 42 12.46 -12.90 7.56
CA ARG A 42 13.87 -13.04 7.99
C ARG A 42 14.25 -14.50 8.17
N ASP A 43 15.47 -14.84 7.74
CA ASP A 43 16.08 -16.18 7.86
C ASP A 43 15.17 -17.34 7.39
N LEU A 44 14.47 -17.13 6.28
CA LEU A 44 13.55 -18.14 5.73
C LEU A 44 14.35 -19.31 5.13
N LYS A 45 14.31 -20.47 5.79
CA LYS A 45 14.91 -21.72 5.29
C LYS A 45 13.99 -22.41 4.28
N LEU A 46 13.73 -21.76 3.14
CA LEU A 46 12.84 -22.28 2.09
C LEU A 46 13.60 -23.20 1.13
N SER A 47 13.02 -24.35 0.80
CA SER A 47 13.52 -25.26 -0.25
C SER A 47 12.91 -24.97 -1.63
N GLN A 48 11.79 -24.24 -1.68
CA GLN A 48 11.07 -23.84 -2.89
C GLN A 48 10.38 -22.51 -2.66
N VAL A 49 10.27 -21.69 -3.71
CA VAL A 49 9.58 -20.39 -3.68
C VAL A 49 8.63 -20.29 -4.87
N GLN A 50 7.48 -19.67 -4.67
CA GLN A 50 6.55 -19.30 -5.73
C GLN A 50 6.69 -17.80 -5.99
N ILE A 51 6.74 -17.44 -7.28
CA ILE A 51 6.84 -16.05 -7.72
C ILE A 51 5.62 -15.78 -8.60
N ASP A 52 4.92 -14.69 -8.29
CA ASP A 52 3.78 -14.21 -9.07
C ASP A 52 3.98 -12.71 -9.35
N GLU A 53 3.35 -12.22 -10.42
CA GLU A 53 3.48 -10.84 -10.86
C GLU A 53 2.14 -10.10 -10.80
N ILE A 54 2.16 -8.91 -10.19
CA ILE A 54 1.02 -8.00 -10.16
C ILE A 54 1.35 -6.77 -11.00
N TRP A 55 0.52 -6.50 -12.00
CA TRP A 55 0.70 -5.39 -12.92
C TRP A 55 -0.15 -4.17 -12.53
N SER A 56 0.47 -2.99 -12.54
CA SER A 56 -0.23 -1.72 -12.31
C SER A 56 0.43 -0.58 -13.08
N PHE A 57 -0.32 0.49 -13.32
CA PHE A 57 0.20 1.68 -14.00
C PHE A 57 0.80 2.66 -13.00
N VAL A 58 2.07 3.00 -13.18
CA VAL A 58 2.74 4.06 -12.40
C VAL A 58 3.05 5.23 -13.32
N LYS A 59 2.60 6.43 -12.95
CA LYS A 59 2.90 7.65 -13.70
C LYS A 59 4.41 7.94 -13.65
N LYS A 60 5.09 7.84 -14.79
CA LYS A 60 6.48 8.29 -14.95
C LYS A 60 6.55 9.80 -14.70
N ARG A 61 7.34 10.21 -13.69
CA ARG A 61 7.46 11.63 -13.29
C ARG A 61 8.59 12.37 -14.01
N THR A 62 9.55 11.66 -14.59
CA THR A 62 10.74 12.24 -15.25
C THR A 62 10.77 11.85 -16.73
N LYS A 63 10.95 12.81 -17.64
CA LYS A 63 11.26 12.50 -19.05
C LYS A 63 12.75 12.15 -19.14
N ILE A 64 13.08 11.03 -19.79
CA ILE A 64 14.46 10.68 -20.15
C ILE A 64 14.89 11.64 -21.26
#